data_AF-A0A5C6Z4W5-F1
#
_entry.id   AF-A0A5C6Z4W5-F1
#
_cell.length_a   1.000
_cell.length_b   1.000
_cell.length_c   1.000
_cell.angle_alpha   90.00
_cell.angle_beta   90.00
_cell.angle_gamma   90.00
#
_symmetry.space_group_name_H-M   'P 1'
#
loop_
_entity.id
_entity.type
_entity.pdbx_description
1 polymer ?
#
loop_
_entity_poly.entity_id
_entity_poly.type
_entity_poly.pdbx_seq_one_letter_code
_entity_poly.pdbx_strand_id
1 'polypeptide(L)'
;RAFAAAGQALQAFQLEDVSFHPYSSKFDLYIGNKIGGVLTPAEARGLKVFADPNGGNCASCHYQGAGLNGSTALFTDFSYEAIGVPRNAALPVNADPGYVDLGLCGPARTDHPPTPGNRFCGMFKSPTLRNVASRRSFFHNGIFHSLEQTIRFYNTRDTMPELWYPTVGGQAKATPDPDFPGYGLITTQYVGGQVRKFDDLPARFVGNIDTQMPLDGRPAHSKPPMSEQDIADLLCFLNTLNDKDVQPAEPPKPGACTS
;
A
#
# COMPACT_ATOMS: atom_id res chain seq x y z
N ARG A 1 1.95 38.03 -5.11
CA ARG A 1 0.51 38.23 -4.84
C ARG A 1 -0.36 37.28 -5.69
N ALA A 2 -0.25 37.29 -7.02
CA ALA A 2 -1.00 36.36 -7.89
C ALA A 2 -0.78 34.87 -7.57
N PHE A 3 0.46 34.41 -7.39
CA PHE A 3 0.75 33.01 -7.05
C PHE A 3 0.12 32.55 -5.73
N ALA A 4 0.18 33.40 -4.69
CA ALA A 4 -0.45 33.11 -3.40
C ALA A 4 -1.98 33.07 -3.51
N ALA A 5 -2.58 33.98 -4.29
CA ALA A 5 -4.02 33.98 -4.54
C ALA A 5 -4.49 32.73 -5.30
N ALA A 6 -3.70 32.26 -6.27
CA ALA A 6 -3.96 30.99 -6.95
C ALA A 6 -3.93 29.81 -5.97
N GLY A 7 -2.96 29.78 -5.05
CA GLY A 7 -2.90 28.77 -3.99
C GLY A 7 -4.12 28.80 -3.07
N GLN A 8 -4.58 29.99 -2.67
CA GLN A 8 -5.80 30.15 -1.85
C GLN A 8 -7.05 29.67 -2.60
N ALA A 9 -7.17 29.98 -3.89
CA ALA A 9 -8.29 29.53 -4.71
C ALA A 9 -8.32 28.00 -4.85
N LEU A 10 -7.17 27.37 -5.09
CA LEU A 10 -7.06 25.91 -5.14
C LEU A 10 -7.40 25.27 -3.80
N GLN A 11 -6.90 25.83 -2.69
CA GLN A 11 -7.22 25.34 -1.35
C GLN A 11 -8.72 25.43 -1.06
N ALA A 12 -9.36 26.56 -1.35
CA ALA A 12 -10.80 26.73 -1.17
C ALA A 12 -11.58 25.71 -2.00
N PHE A 13 -11.22 25.55 -3.28
CA PHE A 13 -11.84 24.53 -4.16
C PHE A 13 -11.70 23.11 -3.58
N GLN A 14 -10.52 22.70 -3.14
CA GLN A 14 -10.30 21.35 -2.60
C GLN A 14 -10.97 21.10 -1.24
N LEU A 15 -11.24 22.15 -0.46
CA LEU A 15 -11.91 22.05 0.84
C LEU A 15 -13.43 22.16 0.75
N GLU A 16 -13.94 23.07 -0.08
CA GLU A 16 -15.35 23.47 -0.07
C GLU A 16 -16.17 22.74 -1.13
N ASP A 17 -15.57 22.33 -2.25
CA ASP A 17 -16.28 21.62 -3.31
C ASP A 17 -16.50 20.15 -2.93
N VAL A 18 -17.77 19.75 -2.80
CA VAL A 18 -18.19 18.40 -2.42
C VAL A 18 -17.68 17.32 -3.39
N SER A 19 -17.33 17.67 -4.63
CA SER A 19 -16.75 16.71 -5.58
C SER A 19 -15.40 16.13 -5.11
N PHE A 20 -14.68 16.81 -4.21
CA PHE A 20 -13.44 16.27 -3.60
C PHE A 20 -13.70 15.32 -2.42
N HIS A 21 -14.90 15.36 -1.85
CA HIS A 21 -15.28 14.57 -0.68
C HIS A 21 -16.75 14.13 -0.74
N PRO A 22 -17.17 13.40 -1.78
CA PRO A 22 -18.59 13.07 -1.99
C PRO A 22 -19.15 12.03 -1.01
N TYR A 23 -18.29 11.24 -0.34
CA TYR A 23 -18.68 10.20 0.63
C TYR A 23 -19.84 9.32 0.13
N SER A 24 -19.69 8.80 -1.08
CA SER A 24 -20.77 8.16 -1.83
C SER A 24 -20.55 6.68 -2.10
N SER A 25 -19.50 6.11 -1.53
CA SER A 25 -19.12 4.72 -1.75
C SER A 25 -20.12 3.74 -1.12
N LYS A 26 -20.07 2.47 -1.53
CA LYS A 26 -20.86 1.40 -0.90
C LYS A 26 -20.56 1.31 0.60
N PHE A 27 -19.31 1.52 1.00
CA PHE A 27 -18.91 1.56 2.41
C PHE A 27 -19.52 2.75 3.17
N ASP A 28 -19.62 3.93 2.55
CA ASP A 28 -20.28 5.09 3.17
C ASP A 28 -21.78 4.82 3.41
N LEU A 29 -22.44 4.15 2.46
CA LEU A 29 -23.81 3.71 2.62
C LEU A 29 -23.93 2.64 3.73
N TYR A 30 -22.97 1.73 3.83
CA TYR A 30 -22.92 0.69 4.87
C TYR A 30 -22.86 1.29 6.28
N ILE A 31 -21.86 2.15 6.55
CA ILE A 31 -21.67 2.76 7.87
C ILE A 31 -22.79 3.73 8.23
N GLY A 32 -23.44 4.33 7.23
CA GLY A 32 -24.60 5.20 7.40
C GLY A 32 -25.93 4.45 7.49
N ASN A 33 -25.94 3.11 7.42
CA ASN A 33 -27.15 2.28 7.36
C ASN A 33 -28.14 2.74 6.27
N LYS A 34 -27.61 3.07 5.08
CA LYS A 34 -28.38 3.55 3.92
C LYS A 34 -28.62 2.43 2.90
N ILE A 35 -29.67 2.59 2.09
CA ILE A 35 -29.99 1.69 0.97
C ILE A 35 -28.79 1.61 0.02
N GLY A 36 -28.46 0.39 -0.44
CA GLY A 36 -27.29 0.11 -1.27
C GLY A 36 -26.01 -0.20 -0.47
N GLY A 37 -26.01 0.02 0.85
CA GLY A 37 -24.87 -0.25 1.73
C GLY A 37 -24.77 -1.67 2.29
N VAL A 38 -25.60 -2.61 1.84
CA VAL A 38 -25.51 -4.00 2.33
C VAL A 38 -24.26 -4.66 1.76
N LEU A 39 -23.29 -4.95 2.62
CA LEU A 39 -22.11 -5.75 2.26
C LEU A 39 -22.52 -7.19 1.96
N THR A 40 -21.93 -7.73 0.91
CA THR A 40 -21.92 -9.17 0.61
C THR A 40 -21.10 -9.91 1.68
N PRO A 41 -21.25 -11.25 1.77
CA PRO A 41 -20.41 -12.05 2.68
C PRO A 41 -18.90 -11.86 2.45
N ALA A 42 -18.44 -11.82 1.19
CA ALA A 42 -17.03 -11.60 0.86
C ALA A 42 -16.53 -10.23 1.31
N GLU A 43 -17.27 -9.15 1.02
CA GLU A 43 -16.91 -7.80 1.46
C GLU A 43 -16.88 -7.69 3.00
N ALA A 44 -17.81 -8.34 3.69
CA ALA A 44 -17.85 -8.37 5.15
C ALA A 44 -16.67 -9.15 5.76
N ARG A 45 -16.28 -10.29 5.16
CA ARG A 45 -15.05 -11.01 5.53
C ARG A 45 -13.82 -10.16 5.25
N GLY A 46 -13.78 -9.45 4.14
CA GLY A 46 -12.67 -8.55 3.79
C GLY A 46 -12.51 -7.41 4.80
N LEU A 47 -13.62 -6.80 5.23
CA LEU A 47 -13.62 -5.82 6.32
C LEU A 47 -13.07 -6.42 7.62
N LYS A 48 -13.40 -7.68 7.92
CA LYS A 48 -12.86 -8.38 9.09
C LYS A 48 -11.35 -8.60 8.97
N VAL A 49 -10.86 -9.07 7.83
CA VAL A 49 -9.41 -9.23 7.59
C VAL A 49 -8.70 -7.88 7.71
N PHE A 50 -9.29 -6.82 7.17
CA PHE A 50 -8.74 -5.46 7.20
C PHE A 50 -8.55 -4.95 8.64
N ALA A 51 -9.46 -5.31 9.54
CA ALA A 51 -9.44 -4.90 10.94
C ALA A 51 -8.77 -5.90 11.89
N ASP A 52 -8.37 -7.09 11.43
CA ASP A 52 -7.80 -8.14 12.28
C ASP A 52 -6.32 -7.85 12.60
N PRO A 53 -5.96 -7.56 13.87
CA PRO A 53 -4.57 -7.28 14.24
C PRO A 53 -3.63 -8.48 14.09
N ASN A 54 -4.17 -9.70 13.97
CA ASN A 54 -3.38 -10.94 13.82
C ASN A 54 -3.30 -11.42 12.37
N GLY A 55 -3.88 -10.68 11.42
CA GLY A 55 -3.87 -11.00 10.00
C GLY A 55 -3.44 -9.79 9.19
N GLY A 56 -4.43 -9.12 8.57
CA GLY A 56 -4.17 -7.98 7.70
C GLY A 56 -3.75 -6.72 8.43
N ASN A 57 -4.24 -6.49 9.66
CA ASN A 57 -3.93 -5.35 10.54
C ASN A 57 -3.93 -3.98 9.83
N CYS A 58 -4.65 -3.85 8.72
CA CYS A 58 -4.57 -2.70 7.83
C CYS A 58 -5.11 -1.44 8.53
N ALA A 59 -6.14 -1.62 9.36
CA ALA A 59 -6.77 -0.57 10.15
C ALA A 59 -5.85 0.12 11.16
N SER A 60 -4.69 -0.46 11.51
CA SER A 60 -3.70 0.17 12.40
C SER A 60 -3.15 1.47 11.83
N CYS A 61 -2.97 1.54 10.51
CA CYS A 61 -2.48 2.72 9.79
C CYS A 61 -3.57 3.32 8.88
N HIS A 62 -4.43 2.48 8.31
CA HIS A 62 -5.54 2.90 7.44
C HIS A 62 -6.85 3.00 8.23
N TYR A 63 -6.84 3.83 9.27
CA TYR A 63 -7.93 3.95 10.22
C TYR A 63 -9.25 4.39 9.56
N GLN A 64 -10.30 3.61 9.80
CA GLN A 64 -11.64 3.77 9.22
C GLN A 64 -12.65 4.42 10.19
N GLY A 65 -12.21 4.94 11.34
CA GLY A 65 -13.09 5.59 12.32
C GLY A 65 -13.33 7.07 12.07
N ALA A 66 -13.63 7.81 13.14
CA ALA A 66 -13.85 9.25 13.09
C ALA A 66 -12.54 9.98 12.73
N GLY A 67 -12.63 10.91 11.78
CA GLY A 67 -11.53 11.75 11.32
C GLY A 67 -11.67 13.20 11.80
N LEU A 68 -10.83 14.06 11.24
CA LEU A 68 -10.83 15.50 11.54
C LEU A 68 -12.03 16.19 10.88
N ASN A 69 -12.51 17.29 11.48
CA ASN A 69 -13.57 18.14 10.92
C ASN A 69 -14.87 17.39 10.56
N GLY A 70 -15.23 16.36 11.32
CA GLY A 70 -16.45 15.57 11.11
C GLY A 70 -16.37 14.57 9.94
N SER A 71 -15.21 14.43 9.29
CA SER A 71 -14.98 13.35 8.33
C SER A 71 -15.01 11.98 9.04
N THR A 72 -15.36 10.94 8.30
CA THR A 72 -15.35 9.56 8.79
C THR A 72 -14.74 8.63 7.74
N ALA A 73 -14.16 7.54 8.22
CA ALA A 73 -13.60 6.48 7.38
C ALA A 73 -12.68 7.03 6.28
N LEU A 74 -11.70 7.86 6.65
CA LEU A 74 -10.71 8.34 5.67
C LEU A 74 -9.73 7.25 5.26
N PHE A 75 -9.69 6.12 5.98
CA PHE A 75 -8.77 5.00 5.75
C PHE A 75 -7.31 5.45 5.77
N THR A 76 -7.03 6.34 6.72
CA THR A 76 -5.71 6.88 7.05
C THR A 76 -5.83 7.57 8.40
N ASP A 77 -4.84 7.38 9.25
CA ASP A 77 -4.63 8.13 10.49
C ASP A 77 -3.72 9.36 10.27
N PHE A 78 -3.26 9.58 9.03
CA PHE A 78 -2.27 10.59 8.62
C PHE A 78 -0.88 10.44 9.28
N SER A 79 -0.58 9.28 9.86
CA SER A 79 0.76 8.94 10.35
C SER A 79 1.72 8.65 9.19
N TYR A 80 2.95 8.29 9.55
CA TYR A 80 4.05 8.08 8.61
C TYR A 80 4.73 6.76 8.92
N GLU A 81 4.89 5.92 7.90
CA GLU A 81 5.41 4.57 8.06
C GLU A 81 6.49 4.25 7.02
N ALA A 82 7.46 3.42 7.43
CA ALA A 82 8.51 2.90 6.57
C ALA A 82 8.28 1.40 6.32
N ILE A 83 7.58 1.06 5.24
CA ILE A 83 7.20 -0.34 4.95
C ILE A 83 8.17 -1.06 3.99
N GLY A 84 9.16 -0.35 3.45
CA GLY A 84 10.24 -0.94 2.67
C GLY A 84 9.88 -1.34 1.24
N VAL A 85 9.01 -0.59 0.56
CA VAL A 85 8.67 -0.83 -0.86
C VAL A 85 9.95 -0.91 -1.73
N PRO A 86 10.04 -1.85 -2.71
CA PRO A 86 11.24 -2.00 -3.53
C PRO A 86 11.52 -0.79 -4.43
N ARG A 87 12.79 -0.66 -4.85
CA ARG A 87 13.23 0.47 -5.68
C ARG A 87 12.67 0.41 -7.09
N ASN A 88 12.04 1.51 -7.53
CA ASN A 88 11.56 1.62 -8.91
C ASN A 88 12.68 2.06 -9.86
N ALA A 89 13.34 1.12 -10.54
CA ALA A 89 14.40 1.41 -11.50
C ALA A 89 13.91 2.13 -12.78
N ALA A 90 12.59 2.18 -13.04
CA ALA A 90 12.04 2.89 -14.19
C ALA A 90 11.95 4.41 -13.98
N LEU A 91 12.10 4.91 -12.75
CA LEU A 91 12.10 6.35 -12.46
C LEU A 91 13.45 6.97 -12.88
N PRO A 92 13.47 8.05 -13.70
CA PRO A 92 14.72 8.68 -14.14
C PRO A 92 15.63 9.14 -12.99
N VAL A 93 15.06 9.59 -11.87
CA VAL A 93 15.84 10.00 -10.68
C VAL A 93 16.63 8.84 -10.06
N ASN A 94 16.17 7.60 -10.24
CA ASN A 94 16.82 6.42 -9.69
C ASN A 94 17.99 5.90 -10.55
N ALA A 95 18.24 6.52 -11.71
CA ALA A 95 19.43 6.28 -12.52
C ALA A 95 20.72 6.74 -11.80
N ASP A 96 20.60 7.72 -10.90
CA ASP A 96 21.65 8.02 -9.93
C ASP A 96 21.54 7.07 -8.73
N PRO A 97 22.51 6.15 -8.51
CA PRO A 97 22.48 5.26 -7.36
C PRO A 97 22.70 5.99 -6.02
N GLY A 98 23.17 7.24 -6.05
CA GLY A 98 23.29 8.10 -4.87
C GLY A 98 21.97 8.77 -4.48
N TYR A 99 20.98 8.82 -5.37
CA TYR A 99 19.66 9.35 -5.09
C TYR A 99 18.80 8.31 -4.38
N VAL A 100 18.26 8.69 -3.23
CA VAL A 100 17.23 7.95 -2.50
C VAL A 100 16.19 8.94 -1.99
N ASP A 101 14.92 8.66 -2.26
CA ASP A 101 13.81 9.34 -1.60
C ASP A 101 13.66 8.79 -0.17
N LEU A 102 14.04 9.60 0.82
CA LEU A 102 13.95 9.26 2.24
C LEU A 102 12.64 9.76 2.87
N GLY A 103 11.66 10.18 2.06
CA GLY A 103 10.36 10.66 2.49
C GLY A 103 10.49 11.89 3.39
N LEU A 104 10.14 11.73 4.67
CA LEU A 104 10.28 12.80 5.66
C LEU A 104 11.71 13.37 5.75
N CYS A 105 12.74 12.58 5.45
CA CYS A 105 14.13 13.04 5.53
C CYS A 105 14.69 13.69 4.25
N GLY A 106 13.85 13.92 3.25
CA GLY A 106 14.22 14.56 2.00
C GLY A 106 14.57 13.59 0.87
N PRO A 107 15.14 14.08 -0.24
CA PRO A 107 15.84 15.36 -0.38
C PRO A 107 14.94 16.60 -0.53
N ALA A 108 13.63 16.42 -0.76
CA ALA A 108 12.69 17.55 -0.91
C ALA A 108 12.40 18.31 0.40
N ARG A 109 12.58 17.66 1.55
CA ARG A 109 12.40 18.20 2.89
C ARG A 109 13.74 18.40 3.59
N THR A 110 13.82 19.41 4.45
CA THR A 110 15.05 19.79 5.19
C THR A 110 14.87 19.82 6.69
N ASP A 111 13.66 19.56 7.20
CA ASP A 111 13.31 19.63 8.61
C ASP A 111 13.62 18.35 9.40
N HIS A 112 13.84 17.23 8.71
CA HIS A 112 14.37 15.98 9.29
C HIS A 112 15.65 15.54 8.56
N PRO A 113 16.81 16.13 8.84
CA PRO A 113 18.03 15.78 8.12
C PRO A 113 18.38 14.28 8.27
N PRO A 114 18.94 13.62 7.24
CA PRO A 114 19.22 12.19 7.25
C PRO A 114 20.49 11.82 8.04
N THR A 115 20.49 12.16 9.33
CA THR A 115 21.56 11.83 10.27
C THR A 115 21.39 10.41 10.84
N PRO A 116 22.49 9.71 11.22
CA PRO A 116 22.39 8.42 11.90
C PRO A 116 21.43 8.47 13.10
N GLY A 117 20.58 7.46 13.25
CA GLY A 117 19.59 7.37 14.32
C GLY A 117 18.30 8.19 14.13
N ASN A 118 18.18 8.96 13.04
CA ASN A 118 16.91 9.63 12.72
C ASN A 118 15.87 8.59 12.26
N ARG A 119 14.82 8.41 13.07
CA ARG A 119 13.78 7.40 12.87
C ARG A 119 12.77 7.75 11.76
N PHE A 120 12.76 8.99 11.28
CA PHE A 120 11.82 9.43 10.24
C PHE A 120 12.26 9.07 8.82
N CYS A 121 13.52 8.67 8.62
CA CYS A 121 14.05 8.45 7.28
C CYS A 121 13.50 7.14 6.69
N GLY A 122 12.95 7.25 5.48
CA GLY A 122 12.21 6.17 4.81
C GLY A 122 10.71 6.15 5.12
N MET A 123 10.22 7.03 5.99
CA MET A 123 8.80 7.10 6.30
C MET A 123 8.03 8.00 5.31
N PHE A 124 6.88 7.51 4.87
CA PHE A 124 5.95 8.22 4.00
C PHE A 124 4.57 8.26 4.66
N LYS A 125 3.80 9.31 4.36
CA LYS A 125 2.45 9.47 4.91
C LYS A 125 1.57 8.30 4.47
N SER A 126 0.89 7.65 5.40
CA SER A 126 -0.16 6.67 5.10
C SER A 126 -1.21 7.32 4.18
N PRO A 127 -1.43 6.83 2.94
CA PRO A 127 -2.41 7.41 2.04
C PRO A 127 -3.83 7.00 2.42
N THR A 128 -4.84 7.79 2.01
CA THR A 128 -6.23 7.33 2.06
C THR A 128 -6.44 6.16 1.09
N LEU A 129 -7.22 5.18 1.51
CA LEU A 129 -7.66 4.07 0.66
C LEU A 129 -9.01 4.33 -0.04
N ARG A 130 -9.64 5.50 0.16
CA ARG A 130 -10.79 5.90 -0.67
C ARG A 130 -10.36 5.93 -2.14
N ASN A 131 -11.20 5.36 -2.99
CA ASN A 131 -10.94 5.19 -4.42
C ASN A 131 -9.67 4.37 -4.78
N VAL A 132 -9.10 3.58 -3.86
CA VAL A 132 -7.84 2.85 -4.10
C VAL A 132 -7.92 1.87 -5.27
N ALA A 133 -9.07 1.21 -5.46
CA ALA A 133 -9.26 0.22 -6.52
C ALA A 133 -9.29 0.84 -7.93
N SER A 134 -9.44 2.17 -8.05
CA SER A 134 -9.37 2.88 -9.34
C SER A 134 -7.94 3.17 -9.81
N ARG A 135 -6.94 3.02 -8.93
CA ARG A 135 -5.55 3.36 -9.23
C ARG A 135 -4.88 2.31 -10.12
N ARG A 136 -3.90 2.75 -10.92
CA ARG A 136 -3.06 1.91 -11.80
C ARG A 136 -1.58 1.91 -11.41
N SER A 137 -1.24 2.64 -10.36
CA SER A 137 0.12 2.73 -9.83
C SER A 137 0.02 2.95 -8.33
N PHE A 138 0.82 2.22 -7.56
CA PHE A 138 0.70 2.14 -6.10
C PHE A 138 2.03 2.49 -5.40
N PHE A 139 1.91 2.89 -4.14
CA PHE A 139 2.95 3.51 -3.31
C PHE A 139 3.53 4.82 -3.89
N HIS A 140 4.47 5.42 -3.14
CA HIS A 140 5.04 6.72 -3.44
C HIS A 140 5.88 6.73 -4.74
N ASN A 141 6.47 5.58 -5.11
CA ASN A 141 7.33 5.44 -6.29
C ASN A 141 6.62 4.75 -7.48
N GLY A 142 5.35 4.37 -7.34
CA GLY A 142 4.54 3.81 -8.43
C GLY A 142 4.97 2.43 -8.94
N ILE A 143 5.76 1.67 -8.18
CA ILE A 143 6.39 0.42 -8.67
C ILE A 143 5.41 -0.72 -8.94
N PHE A 144 4.27 -0.76 -8.24
CA PHE A 144 3.23 -1.79 -8.47
C PHE A 144 2.10 -1.23 -9.31
N HIS A 145 1.47 -2.12 -10.08
CA HIS A 145 0.47 -1.73 -11.09
C HIS A 145 -0.92 -2.31 -10.87
N SER A 146 -1.11 -3.19 -9.88
CA SER A 146 -2.43 -3.67 -9.47
C SER A 146 -2.61 -3.65 -7.95
N LEU A 147 -3.87 -3.55 -7.53
CA LEU A 147 -4.22 -3.57 -6.11
C LEU A 147 -3.91 -4.94 -5.50
N GLU A 148 -4.12 -6.03 -6.24
CA GLU A 148 -3.77 -7.38 -5.79
C GLU A 148 -2.27 -7.51 -5.52
N GLN A 149 -1.43 -7.01 -6.43
CA GLN A 149 0.02 -7.04 -6.25
C GLN A 149 0.46 -6.29 -4.99
N THR A 150 -0.20 -5.17 -4.69
CA THR A 150 0.03 -4.37 -3.47
C THR A 150 -0.28 -5.19 -2.21
N ILE A 151 -1.44 -5.85 -2.16
CA ILE A 151 -1.83 -6.69 -1.01
C ILE A 151 -0.89 -7.89 -0.86
N ARG A 152 -0.49 -8.50 -1.98
CA ARG A 152 0.46 -9.62 -1.98
C ARG A 152 1.84 -9.19 -1.48
N PHE A 153 2.29 -7.98 -1.79
CA PHE A 153 3.50 -7.41 -1.19
C PHE A 153 3.37 -7.36 0.34
N TYR A 154 2.29 -6.77 0.89
CA TYR A 154 2.08 -6.76 2.34
C TYR A 154 2.09 -8.17 2.95
N ASN A 155 1.48 -9.14 2.28
CA ASN A 155 1.37 -10.49 2.81
C ASN A 155 2.68 -11.30 2.72
N THR A 156 3.57 -10.95 1.78
CA THR A 156 4.69 -11.84 1.40
C THR A 156 6.04 -11.15 1.31
N ARG A 157 6.14 -9.85 1.66
CA ARG A 157 7.41 -9.10 1.75
C ARG A 157 8.48 -9.87 2.52
N ASP A 158 8.09 -10.49 3.63
CA ASP A 158 9.01 -11.16 4.55
C ASP A 158 9.08 -12.67 4.32
N THR A 159 8.00 -13.30 3.87
CA THR A 159 7.94 -14.75 3.62
C THR A 159 8.45 -15.16 2.24
N MET A 160 8.37 -14.29 1.24
CA MET A 160 8.90 -14.54 -0.11
C MET A 160 9.59 -13.27 -0.64
N PRO A 161 10.63 -12.78 0.05
CA PRO A 161 11.30 -11.51 -0.30
C PRO A 161 11.89 -11.52 -1.72
N GLU A 162 12.25 -12.69 -2.25
CA GLU A 162 12.76 -12.88 -3.62
C GLU A 162 11.76 -12.50 -4.72
N LEU A 163 10.46 -12.42 -4.41
CA LEU A 163 9.45 -11.93 -5.34
C LEU A 163 9.48 -10.40 -5.49
N TRP A 164 10.10 -9.70 -4.53
CA TRP A 164 9.98 -8.25 -4.37
C TRP A 164 11.31 -7.53 -4.51
N TYR A 165 12.40 -8.14 -4.04
CA TYR A 165 13.73 -7.53 -4.00
C TYR A 165 14.77 -8.34 -4.77
N PRO A 166 15.77 -7.69 -5.38
CA PRO A 166 16.76 -8.36 -6.20
C PRO A 166 17.63 -9.35 -5.40
N THR A 167 17.92 -10.50 -6.02
CA THR A 167 18.91 -11.47 -5.54
C THR A 167 20.29 -11.09 -6.05
N VAL A 168 21.26 -10.96 -5.14
CA VAL A 168 22.66 -10.63 -5.45
C VAL A 168 23.53 -11.87 -5.34
N GLY A 169 24.35 -12.14 -6.36
CA GLY A 169 25.29 -13.26 -6.39
C GLY A 169 24.65 -14.64 -6.63
N GLY A 170 23.36 -14.70 -6.97
CA GLY A 170 22.66 -15.93 -7.35
C GLY A 170 22.73 -16.21 -8.85
N GLN A 171 22.45 -17.45 -9.24
CA GLN A 171 22.31 -17.84 -10.64
C GLN A 171 20.83 -17.93 -11.00
N ALA A 172 20.40 -17.22 -12.06
CA ALA A 172 19.03 -17.29 -12.55
C ALA A 172 18.71 -18.71 -13.05
N LYS A 173 17.57 -19.27 -12.64
CA LYS A 173 17.04 -20.51 -13.19
C LYS A 173 16.47 -20.23 -14.57
N ALA A 174 16.76 -21.11 -15.53
CA ALA A 174 16.18 -21.03 -16.88
C ALA A 174 14.65 -21.15 -16.85
N THR A 175 14.13 -22.00 -15.95
CA THR A 175 12.70 -22.19 -15.70
C THR A 175 12.47 -22.13 -14.20
N PRO A 176 11.60 -21.23 -13.70
CA PRO A 176 11.15 -21.24 -12.32
C PRO A 176 10.46 -22.56 -11.95
N ASP A 177 10.42 -22.89 -10.66
CA ASP A 177 9.63 -24.03 -10.19
C ASP A 177 8.13 -23.83 -10.51
N PRO A 178 7.34 -24.90 -10.73
CA PRO A 178 5.93 -24.78 -11.10
C PRO A 178 5.06 -24.00 -10.10
N ASP A 179 5.48 -23.97 -8.84
CA ASP A 179 4.82 -23.26 -7.73
C ASP A 179 5.43 -21.88 -7.45
N PHE A 180 6.45 -21.44 -8.21
CA PHE A 180 7.03 -20.12 -8.07
C PHE A 180 5.99 -19.04 -8.46
N PRO A 181 5.59 -18.14 -7.54
CA PRO A 181 4.50 -17.23 -7.82
C PRO A 181 4.78 -16.21 -8.93
N GLY A 182 3.83 -16.08 -9.86
CA GLY A 182 3.92 -15.14 -10.99
C GLY A 182 3.47 -13.69 -10.68
N TYR A 183 3.02 -13.40 -9.46
CA TYR A 183 2.51 -12.08 -9.08
C TYR A 183 3.59 -11.11 -8.57
N GLY A 184 4.82 -11.59 -8.32
CA GLY A 184 5.93 -10.77 -7.83
C GLY A 184 6.37 -9.71 -8.85
N LEU A 185 7.19 -8.76 -8.40
CA LEU A 185 7.96 -7.88 -9.30
C LEU A 185 9.07 -8.66 -10.01
N ILE A 186 9.57 -9.71 -9.36
CA ILE A 186 10.60 -10.60 -9.89
C ILE A 186 9.95 -11.96 -10.17
N THR A 187 9.90 -12.31 -11.45
CA THR A 187 9.34 -13.58 -11.94
C THR A 187 10.41 -14.62 -12.27
N THR A 188 11.68 -14.25 -12.16
CA THR A 188 12.83 -15.16 -12.34
C THR A 188 13.28 -15.67 -10.97
N GLN A 189 13.28 -16.99 -10.80
CA GLN A 189 13.82 -17.63 -9.60
C GLN A 189 15.35 -17.75 -9.69
N TYR A 190 16.04 -17.62 -8.55
CA TYR A 190 17.50 -17.73 -8.46
C TYR A 190 17.93 -18.91 -7.57
N VAL A 191 19.05 -19.53 -7.89
CA VAL A 191 19.74 -20.53 -7.05
C VAL A 191 20.95 -19.87 -6.39
N GLY A 192 21.04 -19.98 -5.07
CA GLY A 192 22.08 -19.31 -4.28
C GLY A 192 21.93 -17.79 -4.28
N GLY A 193 22.98 -17.09 -3.81
CA GLY A 193 22.95 -15.64 -3.62
C GLY A 193 22.20 -15.22 -2.35
N GLN A 194 21.99 -13.90 -2.21
CA GLN A 194 21.26 -13.31 -1.10
C GLN A 194 20.24 -12.29 -1.61
N VAL A 195 19.01 -12.36 -1.11
CA VAL A 195 17.99 -11.35 -1.39
C VAL A 195 18.34 -10.05 -0.68
N ARG A 196 18.52 -8.98 -1.44
CA ARG A 196 18.83 -7.65 -0.90
C ARG A 196 17.54 -6.93 -0.52
N LYS A 197 16.96 -7.28 0.63
CA LYS A 197 15.75 -6.62 1.16
C LYS A 197 15.94 -5.11 1.30
N PHE A 198 14.85 -4.38 1.13
CA PHE A 198 14.77 -2.93 1.36
C PHE A 198 15.76 -2.14 0.50
N ASP A 199 15.83 -2.48 -0.79
CA ASP A 199 16.83 -1.93 -1.71
C ASP A 199 16.61 -0.47 -2.14
N ASP A 200 15.55 0.17 -1.63
CA ASP A 200 15.27 1.60 -1.75
C ASP A 200 15.49 2.38 -0.44
N LEU A 201 16.21 1.79 0.53
CA LEU A 201 16.55 2.44 1.79
C LEU A 201 18.02 2.19 2.18
N PRO A 202 18.83 3.23 2.47
CA PRO A 202 20.20 3.04 2.93
C PRO A 202 20.27 2.17 4.17
N ALA A 203 21.26 1.26 4.21
CA ALA A 203 21.41 0.27 5.29
C ALA A 203 21.34 0.87 6.71
N ARG A 204 21.84 2.09 6.91
CA ARG A 204 21.80 2.81 8.19
C ARG A 204 20.38 3.16 8.68
N PHE A 205 19.38 3.10 7.82
CA PHE A 205 17.97 3.41 8.12
C PHE A 205 17.07 2.18 8.03
N VAL A 206 17.58 0.99 7.68
CA VAL A 206 16.77 -0.24 7.66
C VAL A 206 16.17 -0.56 9.02
N GLY A 207 16.81 -0.13 10.12
CA GLY A 207 16.24 -0.23 11.47
C GLY A 207 14.97 0.61 11.70
N ASN A 208 14.60 1.49 10.76
CA ASN A 208 13.35 2.27 10.82
C ASN A 208 12.16 1.53 10.20
N ILE A 209 12.39 0.40 9.52
CA ILE A 209 11.32 -0.35 8.86
C ILE A 209 10.32 -0.85 9.91
N ASP A 210 9.03 -0.64 9.63
CA ASP A 210 7.94 -1.12 10.47
C ASP A 210 7.91 -2.65 10.51
N THR A 211 7.68 -3.17 11.72
CA THR A 211 7.64 -4.60 12.04
C THR A 211 6.30 -5.03 12.62
N GLN A 212 5.22 -4.31 12.34
CA GLN A 212 3.87 -4.70 12.72
C GLN A 212 3.29 -5.67 11.69
N MET A 213 2.33 -6.48 12.11
CA MET A 213 1.55 -7.33 11.20
C MET A 213 0.99 -6.49 10.03
N PRO A 214 1.00 -7.00 8.78
CA PRO A 214 1.49 -8.30 8.30
C PRO A 214 3.01 -8.32 7.98
N LEU A 215 3.69 -7.20 8.18
CA LEU A 215 5.09 -6.91 7.88
C LEU A 215 6.02 -7.19 9.07
N ASP A 216 5.71 -8.23 9.84
CA ASP A 216 6.27 -8.51 11.17
C ASP A 216 7.71 -9.08 11.16
N GLY A 217 8.37 -9.11 10.00
CA GLY A 217 9.73 -9.63 9.89
C GLY A 217 9.82 -11.15 10.07
N ARG A 218 8.70 -11.87 9.94
CA ARG A 218 8.68 -13.33 10.02
C ARG A 218 9.67 -13.99 9.04
N PRO A 219 10.15 -15.21 9.34
CA PRO A 219 11.17 -15.87 8.53
C PRO A 219 10.75 -16.05 7.06
N ALA A 220 11.72 -15.95 6.16
CA ALA A 220 11.53 -16.33 4.77
C ALA A 220 11.06 -17.78 4.66
N HIS A 221 10.19 -18.04 3.69
CA HIS A 221 9.49 -19.30 3.42
C HIS A 221 8.60 -19.82 4.57
N SER A 222 8.31 -18.99 5.57
CA SER A 222 7.26 -19.30 6.55
C SER A 222 5.87 -18.99 6.00
N LYS A 223 4.82 -19.42 6.73
CA LYS A 223 3.43 -19.20 6.34
C LYS A 223 3.10 -17.69 6.33
N PRO A 224 2.56 -17.15 5.22
CA PRO A 224 2.05 -15.78 5.17
C PRO A 224 0.95 -15.52 6.21
N PRO A 225 0.79 -14.29 6.71
CA PRO A 225 -0.23 -13.95 7.70
C PRO A 225 -1.66 -14.10 7.19
N MET A 226 -1.89 -13.87 5.90
CA MET A 226 -3.19 -13.99 5.25
C MET A 226 -3.21 -15.15 4.25
N SER A 227 -4.35 -15.83 4.15
CA SER A 227 -4.62 -16.85 3.13
C SER A 227 -5.00 -16.23 1.78
N GLU A 228 -5.08 -17.05 0.73
CA GLU A 228 -5.58 -16.59 -0.58
C GLU A 228 -7.05 -16.11 -0.51
N GLN A 229 -7.87 -16.73 0.35
CA GLN A 229 -9.25 -16.28 0.57
C GLN A 229 -9.29 -14.91 1.25
N ASP A 230 -8.39 -14.67 2.22
CA ASP A 230 -8.30 -13.38 2.89
C ASP A 230 -7.90 -12.25 1.91
N ILE A 231 -6.97 -12.52 0.99
CA ILE A 231 -6.59 -11.59 -0.08
C ILE A 231 -7.78 -11.30 -1.01
N ALA A 232 -8.50 -12.34 -1.44
CA ALA A 232 -9.67 -12.19 -2.30
C ALA A 232 -10.79 -11.37 -1.63
N ASP A 233 -11.06 -11.66 -0.36
CA ASP A 233 -12.06 -10.95 0.44
C ASP A 233 -11.64 -9.49 0.67
N LEU A 234 -10.35 -9.21 0.94
CA LEU A 234 -9.82 -7.85 1.05
C LEU A 234 -10.00 -7.06 -0.26
N LEU A 235 -9.74 -7.68 -1.42
CA LEU A 235 -9.97 -7.03 -2.71
C LEU A 235 -11.44 -6.66 -2.89
N CYS A 236 -12.37 -7.54 -2.52
CA CYS A 236 -13.80 -7.25 -2.53
C CYS A 236 -14.12 -6.08 -1.60
N PHE A 237 -13.62 -6.07 -0.37
CA PHE A 237 -13.83 -4.98 0.57
C PHE A 237 -13.28 -3.64 0.06
N LEU A 238 -12.05 -3.60 -0.45
CA LEU A 238 -11.43 -2.36 -0.93
C LEU A 238 -12.15 -1.76 -2.15
N ASN A 239 -12.81 -2.59 -2.97
CA ASN A 239 -13.68 -2.11 -4.05
C ASN A 239 -14.93 -1.36 -3.52
N THR A 240 -15.37 -1.64 -2.30
CA THR A 240 -16.50 -0.92 -1.68
C THR A 240 -16.16 0.53 -1.34
N LEU A 241 -14.87 0.90 -1.37
CA LEU A 241 -14.36 2.24 -1.03
C LEU A 241 -14.30 3.19 -2.23
N ASN A 242 -14.69 2.74 -3.42
CA ASN A 242 -14.85 3.61 -4.57
C ASN A 242 -16.15 4.40 -4.45
N ASP A 243 -16.08 5.70 -4.67
CA ASP A 243 -17.25 6.56 -4.83
C ASP A 243 -18.13 6.08 -6.00
N LYS A 244 -19.43 6.39 -5.94
CA LYS A 244 -20.44 5.83 -6.87
C LYS A 244 -20.12 6.03 -8.36
N ASP A 245 -19.40 7.10 -8.69
CA ASP A 245 -19.03 7.49 -10.06
C ASP A 245 -17.61 7.02 -10.45
N VAL A 246 -16.91 6.33 -9.54
CA VAL A 246 -15.54 5.85 -9.73
C VAL A 246 -15.53 4.36 -10.05
N GLN A 247 -14.94 4.02 -11.19
CA GLN A 247 -14.79 2.63 -11.63
C GLN A 247 -13.43 2.06 -11.17
N PRO A 248 -13.39 0.79 -10.73
CA PRO A 248 -12.12 0.13 -10.45
C PRO A 248 -11.31 -0.07 -11.74
N ALA A 249 -9.98 0.01 -11.63
CA ALA A 249 -9.08 -0.27 -12.75
C ALA A 249 -9.14 -1.74 -13.17
N GLU A 250 -9.33 -2.63 -12.18
CA GLU A 250 -9.51 -4.07 -12.33
C GLU A 250 -10.75 -4.50 -11.54
N PRO A 251 -11.95 -4.53 -12.15
CA PRO A 251 -13.15 -4.95 -11.46
C PRO A 251 -13.03 -6.42 -11.01
N PRO A 252 -13.56 -6.79 -9.84
CA PRO A 252 -13.61 -8.18 -9.40
C PRO A 252 -14.27 -9.05 -10.47
N LYS A 253 -13.76 -10.27 -10.67
CA LYS A 253 -14.36 -11.25 -11.58
C LYS A 253 -15.84 -11.45 -11.19
N PRO A 254 -16.75 -11.65 -12.16
CA PRO A 254 -18.15 -11.94 -11.86
C PRO A 254 -18.28 -13.08 -10.84
N GLY A 255 -19.02 -12.84 -9.76
CA GLY A 255 -19.23 -13.82 -8.68
C GLY A 255 -18.12 -13.90 -7.62
N ALA A 256 -16.96 -13.26 -7.82
CA ALA A 256 -15.86 -13.32 -6.85
C ALA A 256 -16.24 -12.77 -5.48
N CYS A 257 -17.09 -11.74 -5.45
CA CYS A 257 -17.51 -11.07 -4.21
C CYS A 257 -18.90 -11.49 -3.73
N THR A 258 -19.50 -12.57 -4.24
CA THR A 258 -20.88 -12.94 -3.88
C THR A 258 -20.97 -14.07 -2.85
N SER A 259 -19.93 -14.90 -2.72
CA SER A 259 -19.86 -16.05 -1.81
C SER A 259 -19.06 -15.74 -0.55
#